data_AF-A0A2N3CRD9-F1
#
_entry.id   AF-A0A2N3CRD9-F1
#
_cell.length_a   1.000
_cell.length_b   1.000
_cell.length_c   1.000
_cell.angle_alpha   90.00
_cell.angle_beta   90.00
_cell.angle_gamma   90.00
#
_symmetry.space_group_name_H-M   'P 1'
#
loop_
_entity.id
_entity.type
_entity.pdbx_description
1 polymer ?
#
loop_
_entity_poly.entity_id
_entity_poly.type
_entity_poly.pdbx_seq_one_letter_code
_entity_poly.pdbx_strand_id
1 'polypeptide(L)' 'MGAAGPKVLLVVGGGIAAYKACELVRLIRKGGGDVTCVITKGGQQFVTPMALAALSENQVYTNLFDLKNEAEMG' A
#
# COMPACT_ATOMS: atom_id res chain seq x y z
N MET A 1 -14.67 23.09 8.79
CA MET A 1 -13.42 22.31 8.83
C MET A 1 -13.83 20.84 8.68
N GLY A 2 -13.73 20.28 7.48
CA GLY A 2 -14.15 18.89 7.23
C GLY A 2 -13.19 17.94 7.95
N ALA A 3 -13.72 16.92 8.63
CA ALA A 3 -12.91 15.93 9.33
C ALA A 3 -11.89 15.31 8.36
N ALA A 4 -10.62 15.21 8.76
CA ALA A 4 -9.61 14.52 7.98
C ALA A 4 -10.06 13.06 7.76
N GLY A 5 -9.95 12.56 6.53
CA GLY A 5 -10.31 11.19 6.21
C GLY A 5 -9.46 10.16 6.97
N PRO A 6 -9.92 8.89 7.03
CA PRO A 6 -9.21 7.86 7.78
C PRO A 6 -7.82 7.60 7.19
N LYS A 7 -6.84 7.38 8.06
CA LYS A 7 -5.50 6.88 7.68
C LYS A 7 -5.49 5.37 7.80
N VAL A 8 -5.20 4.67 6.71
CA VAL A 8 -5.31 3.22 6.60
C VAL A 8 -3.96 2.59 6.27
N LEU A 9 -3.56 1.59 7.06
CA LEU A 9 -2.47 0.69 6.70
C LEU A 9 -3.06 -0.56 6.05
N LEU A 10 -2.78 -0.77 4.76
CA LEU A 10 -3.25 -1.92 4.00
C LEU A 10 -2.15 -2.96 3.83
N VAL A 11 -2.26 -4.09 4.51
CA VAL A 11 -1.31 -5.21 4.39
C VAL A 11 -1.84 -6.28 3.43
N VAL A 12 -1.12 -6.53 2.34
CA VAL A 12 -1.50 -7.45 1.26
C VAL A 12 -0.70 -8.74 1.33
N GLY A 13 -1.39 -9.83 1.68
CA GLY A 13 -0.86 -11.20 1.74
C GLY A 13 -0.87 -11.95 0.40
N GLY A 14 -0.37 -13.19 0.40
CA GLY A 14 -0.29 -14.06 -0.79
C GLY A 14 -1.52 -14.93 -1.03
N GLY A 15 -2.69 -14.32 -1.14
CA GLY A 15 -3.93 -15.01 -1.51
C GLY A 15 -4.42 -14.59 -2.90
N ILE A 16 -5.23 -15.44 -3.54
CA ILE A 16 -5.80 -15.13 -4.87
C ILE A 16 -6.55 -13.80 -4.90
N ALA A 17 -7.09 -13.33 -3.77
CA ALA A 17 -7.79 -12.04 -3.66
C ALA A 17 -6.86 -10.81 -3.70
N ALA A 18 -5.54 -10.97 -3.69
CA ALA A 18 -4.58 -9.86 -3.63
C ALA A 18 -4.73 -8.85 -4.80
N TYR A 19 -5.15 -9.29 -6.00
CA TYR A 19 -5.40 -8.38 -7.12
C TYR A 19 -6.51 -7.35 -6.83
N LYS A 20 -7.46 -7.67 -5.93
CA LYS A 20 -8.53 -6.76 -5.52
C LYS A 20 -8.03 -5.63 -4.63
N ALA A 21 -6.81 -5.72 -4.10
CA ALA A 21 -6.20 -4.65 -3.30
C ALA A 21 -6.13 -3.33 -4.07
N CYS A 22 -5.88 -3.37 -5.39
CA CYS A 22 -5.91 -2.18 -6.24
C CYS A 22 -7.25 -1.44 -6.17
N GLU A 23 -8.36 -2.18 -6.26
CA GLU A 23 -9.69 -1.58 -6.20
C GLU A 23 -10.00 -1.03 -4.81
N LEU A 24 -9.61 -1.76 -3.76
CA LEU A 24 -9.76 -1.29 -2.39
C LEU A 24 -9.01 0.04 -2.15
N VAL A 25 -7.78 0.18 -2.65
CA VAL A 25 -7.00 1.42 -2.57
C VAL A 25 -7.73 2.57 -3.26
N ARG A 26 -8.27 2.34 -4.46
CA ARG A 26 -9.05 3.35 -5.21
C ARG A 26 -10.27 3.81 -4.44
N LEU A 27 -11.00 2.89 -3.81
CA LEU A 27 -12.20 3.21 -3.03
C LEU A 27 -11.86 4.01 -1.77
N ILE A 28 -10.77 3.66 -1.06
CA ILE A 28 -10.31 4.41 0.12
C ILE A 28 -9.94 5.84 -0.27
N ARG A 29 -9.12 6.00 -1.32
CA ARG A 29 -8.70 7.33 -1.84
C ARG A 29 -9.89 8.16 -2.33
N LYS A 30 -10.83 7.54 -3.05
CA LYS A 30 -12.07 8.21 -3.50
C LYS A 30 -12.94 8.67 -2.32
N GLY A 31 -12.91 7.94 -1.21
CA GLY A 31 -13.57 8.33 0.04
C GLY A 31 -12.83 9.41 0.84
N GLY A 32 -11.73 9.97 0.32
CA GLY A 32 -10.90 10.96 1.02
C GLY A 32 -9.97 10.36 2.07
N GLY A 33 -9.85 9.03 2.12
CA GLY A 33 -8.92 8.33 3.01
C GLY A 33 -7.49 8.33 2.47
N ASP A 34 -6.55 8.33 3.39
CA ASP A 34 -5.12 8.18 3.11
C ASP A 34 -4.73 6.71 3.33
N VAL A 35 -3.96 6.11 2.43
CA VAL A 35 -3.65 4.67 2.49
C VAL A 35 -2.20 4.36 2.19
N THR A 36 -1.54 3.69 3.12
CA THR A 36 -0.18 3.19 2.96
C THR A 36 -0.22 1.68 2.81
N CYS A 37 0.42 1.13 1.78
CA CYS A 37 0.37 -0.30 1.52
C CYS A 37 1.66 -1.00 1.95
N VAL A 38 1.50 -2.22 2.47
CA VAL A 38 2.58 -3.19 2.68
C VAL A 38 2.22 -4.44 1.89
N ILE A 39 3.14 -4.99 1.10
CA ILE A 39 2.87 -6.19 0.31
C ILE A 39 3.94 -7.25 0.47
N THR A 40 3.48 -8.45 0.82
CA THR A 40 4.34 -9.64 0.99
C THR A 40 4.88 -10.16 -0.35
N LYS A 41 5.98 -10.93 -0.32
CA LYS A 41 6.51 -11.61 -1.52
C LYS A 41 5.45 -12.47 -2.24
N GLY A 42 4.56 -13.12 -1.49
CA GLY A 42 3.45 -13.90 -2.05
C GLY A 42 2.37 -13.02 -2.70
N GLY A 43 2.04 -11.88 -2.09
CA GLY A 43 1.10 -10.91 -2.68
C GLY A 43 1.62 -10.32 -4.00
N GLN A 44 2.94 -10.13 -4.10
CA GLN A 44 3.60 -9.63 -5.31
C GLN A 44 3.44 -10.55 -6.53
N GLN A 45 3.06 -11.82 -6.35
CA GLN A 45 2.73 -12.73 -7.46
C GLN A 45 1.41 -12.37 -8.15
N PHE A 46 0.54 -11.58 -7.50
CA PHE A 46 -0.79 -11.23 -7.98
C PHE A 46 -0.96 -9.74 -8.27
N VAL A 47 -0.21 -8.87 -7.58
CA VAL A 47 -0.27 -7.41 -7.75
C VAL A 47 1.09 -6.79 -7.49
N THR A 48 1.51 -5.83 -8.31
CA THR A 48 2.84 -5.24 -8.19
C THR A 48 2.89 -4.10 -7.16
N PRO A 49 4.02 -3.90 -6.47
CA PRO A 49 4.20 -2.73 -5.60
C PRO A 49 4.02 -1.40 -6.32
N MET A 50 4.44 -1.31 -7.59
CA MET A 50 4.28 -0.13 -8.43
C MET A 50 2.80 0.22 -8.67
N ALA A 51 1.95 -0.77 -8.92
CA ALA A 51 0.52 -0.55 -9.09
C ALA A 51 -0.12 0.00 -7.80
N LEU A 52 0.25 -0.57 -6.65
CA LEU A 52 -0.23 -0.07 -5.36
C LEU A 52 0.25 1.35 -5.10
N ALA A 53 1.52 1.68 -5.37
CA ALA A 53 2.10 3.00 -5.15
C ALA A 53 1.42 4.08 -6.02
N ALA A 54 1.16 3.76 -7.29
CA ALA A 54 0.48 4.67 -8.21
C ALA A 54 -0.97 4.94 -7.77
N LEU A 55 -1.66 3.95 -7.20
CA LEU A 55 -3.06 4.10 -6.76
C LEU A 55 -3.18 4.74 -5.38
N SER A 56 -2.24 4.48 -4.47
CA SER A 56 -2.23 5.05 -3.13
C SER A 56 -1.67 6.47 -3.09
N GLU A 57 -0.86 6.85 -4.10
CA GLU A 57 -0.01 8.04 -4.08
C GLU A 57 0.92 8.09 -2.86
N ASN A 58 1.26 6.92 -2.32
CA ASN A 58 2.10 6.74 -1.14
C ASN A 58 3.17 5.68 -1.40
N GLN A 59 4.23 5.71 -0.60
CA GLN A 59 5.23 4.64 -0.57
C GLN A 59 4.56 3.28 -0.26
N VAL A 60 5.03 2.24 -0.93
CA VAL A 60 4.61 0.85 -0.68
C VAL A 60 5.81 0.08 -0.14
N TYR A 61 5.62 -0.54 1.02
CA TYR A 61 6.67 -1.30 1.67
C TYR A 61 6.59 -2.77 1.28
N THR A 62 7.73 -3.35 0.92
CA THR A 62 7.81 -4.75 0.48
C THR A 62 8.65 -5.62 1.42
N ASN A 63 9.54 -5.01 2.20
CA ASN A 63 10.42 -5.69 3.13
C ASN A 63 10.71 -4.80 4.35
N LEU A 64 10.97 -5.43 5.50
CA LEU A 64 11.30 -4.72 6.73
C LEU A 64 12.71 -4.10 6.68
N PHE A 65 13.66 -4.83 6.06
CA PHE A 65 15.05 -4.43 5.89
C PHE A 65 15.27 -3.98 4.45
N ASP A 66 14.84 -2.76 4.13
CA ASP A 66 15.16 -2.14 2.85
C ASP A 66 16.33 -1.18 3.06
N LEU A 67 17.48 -1.51 2.47
CA LEU A 67 18.71 -0.72 2.52
C LEU A 67 18.49 0.74 2.11
N LYS A 68 17.46 1.01 1.28
CA LYS A 68 17.09 2.38 0.90
C LYS A 68 16.43 3.18 2.03
N ASN A 69 15.64 2.52 2.88
CA ASN A 69 15.02 3.17 4.05
C ASN A 69 15.99 3.27 5.23
N GLU A 70 16.95 2.34 5.34
CA GLU A 70 18.00 2.40 6.38
C GLU A 70 18.95 3.59 6.20
N ALA A 71 19.17 4.05 4.95
CA ALA A 71 19.99 5.23 4.66
C ALA A 71 19.37 6.56 5.11
N GLU A 72 18.06 6.61 5.39
CA GLU A 72 17.39 7.78 5.99
C GLU A 72 17.40 7.74 7.54
N MET A 73 17.79 6.62 8.15
CA MET A 73 18.01 6.49 9.61
C MET A 73 19.47 6.80 10.01
N GLY A 74 20.06 7.84 9.41
CA GLY A 74 21.41 8.34 9.69
C GLY A 74 21.42 9.79 10.15
#